data_AF-A0A1V5CQ22-F1
#
_entry.id   AF-A0A1V5CQ22-F1
#
_cell.length_a   1.000
_cell.length_b   1.000
_cell.length_c   1.000
_cell.angle_alpha   90.00
_cell.angle_beta   90.00
_cell.angle_gamma   90.00
#
_symmetry.space_group_name_H-M   'P 1'
#
loop_
_entity.id
_entity.type
_entity.pdbx_description
1 polymer ?
#
loop_
_entity_poly.entity_id
_entity_poly.type
_entity_poly.pdbx_seq_one_letter_code
_entity_poly.pdbx_strand_id
1 'polypeptide(L)'
;MSGSGKQCDYSYESGDHSMRYKCDRDAAVDSEYCIFHSEDKDPGEFERELKKMTEDGKGQFVGFVFPDEVQHNIFGNVLVEEGDEGQFKFVHDIVFVGATFAKGLFLSYTVFEGMVNFSGCTFMGECSFEGSTFKKKLVLDNMKCYGTLSFAGAIFDDDGIQYSASPPVRSREDQGEVIFTKVTFTKPETIQFRFVDLSRWAFLYTDVSDVGFYSCGWMAVPKPKLSGRLFTERILYDEISQGWRYRPAMWFFWRGKTHGQDAPGCDYDGVSLLYRELRINFERRLLHHEAGDFHIGEMEARRLALWHNDPFSRGSRIFAYFVMCAYKLISGYGERYLRAVLTLLVITFLFAVAYLFTGIQTTGINSHILVEPITKTDARYVLWDVPGTEAMGMLWANLQWAMAYSFEVITLLIRDKHFVYKSDSIWGWFLSAIESVLGVITIPLFVLALRRSFKRWKADS
;
A
#
# COMPACT_ATOMS: atom_id res chain seq x y z
N MET A 1 -15.91 60.22 -22.65
CA MET A 1 -17.06 59.33 -22.35
C MET A 1 -16.52 58.21 -21.48
N SER A 2 -16.82 58.25 -20.19
CA SER A 2 -16.41 57.25 -19.20
C SER A 2 -17.17 55.96 -19.50
N GLY A 3 -16.53 55.01 -20.19
CA GLY A 3 -17.08 53.68 -20.36
C GLY A 3 -17.19 53.03 -18.99
N SER A 4 -18.41 52.73 -18.56
CA SER A 4 -18.66 51.89 -17.41
C SER A 4 -18.17 50.48 -17.75
N GLY A 5 -16.90 50.20 -17.48
CA GLY A 5 -16.36 48.85 -17.54
C GLY A 5 -17.19 47.96 -16.61
N LYS A 6 -17.67 46.82 -17.11
CA LYS A 6 -18.27 45.81 -16.24
C LYS A 6 -17.17 45.29 -15.33
N GLN A 7 -17.46 45.17 -14.04
CA GLN A 7 -16.50 44.58 -13.08
C GLN A 7 -16.51 43.05 -13.21
N CYS A 8 -15.35 42.41 -13.04
CA CYS A 8 -15.22 40.96 -13.04
C CYS A 8 -16.11 40.32 -11.96
N ASP A 9 -16.92 39.32 -12.33
CA ASP A 9 -17.83 38.64 -11.40
C ASP A 9 -17.15 37.50 -10.61
N TYR A 10 -15.84 37.32 -10.75
CA TYR A 10 -15.13 36.26 -10.06
C TYR A 10 -15.07 36.51 -8.55
N SER A 11 -15.57 35.54 -7.79
CA SER A 11 -15.39 35.43 -6.34
C SER A 11 -14.93 34.04 -5.96
N TYR A 12 -13.97 33.96 -5.04
CA TYR A 12 -13.49 32.72 -4.46
C TYR A 12 -13.86 32.68 -2.98
N GLU A 13 -14.43 31.56 -2.54
CA GLU A 13 -14.66 31.26 -1.13
C GLU A 13 -14.05 29.90 -0.82
N SER A 14 -13.18 29.86 0.19
CA SER A 14 -12.58 28.60 0.63
C SER A 14 -13.63 27.70 1.28
N GLY A 15 -13.45 26.38 1.19
CA GLY A 15 -14.41 25.41 1.73
C GLY A 15 -14.63 25.47 3.25
N ASP A 16 -13.74 26.12 3.99
CA ASP A 16 -13.84 26.41 5.42
C ASP A 16 -14.35 27.84 5.73
N HIS A 17 -14.71 28.60 4.69
CA HIS A 17 -15.11 30.01 4.74
C HIS A 17 -14.07 30.97 5.36
N SER A 18 -12.82 30.53 5.55
CA SER A 18 -11.77 31.36 6.14
C SER A 18 -11.24 32.44 5.19
N MET A 19 -11.35 32.19 3.88
CA MET A 19 -10.90 33.10 2.84
C MET A 19 -12.06 33.44 1.89
N ARG A 20 -12.32 34.74 1.74
CA ARG A 20 -13.20 35.30 0.72
C ARG A 20 -12.41 36.29 -0.12
N TYR A 21 -12.42 36.09 -1.42
CA TYR A 21 -11.78 36.97 -2.39
C TYR A 21 -12.79 37.37 -3.45
N LYS A 22 -12.85 38.66 -3.78
CA LYS A 22 -13.61 39.17 -4.91
C LYS A 22 -12.67 39.96 -5.82
N CYS A 23 -12.80 39.76 -7.12
CA CYS A 23 -11.95 40.46 -8.08
C CYS A 23 -12.39 41.93 -8.24
N ASP A 24 -11.42 42.85 -8.14
CA ASP A 24 -11.64 44.29 -8.35
C ASP A 24 -11.30 44.76 -9.77
N ARG A 25 -10.95 43.84 -10.68
CA ARG A 25 -10.53 44.17 -12.06
C ARG A 25 -11.73 44.32 -12.98
N ASP A 26 -11.53 45.11 -14.03
CA ASP A 26 -12.50 45.22 -15.13
C ASP A 26 -12.57 43.89 -15.91
N ALA A 27 -13.79 43.53 -16.30
CA ALA A 27 -14.06 42.39 -17.17
C ALA A 27 -13.61 42.70 -18.60
N ALA A 28 -13.23 41.66 -19.35
CA ALA A 28 -12.92 41.80 -20.77
C ALA A 28 -14.18 42.18 -21.58
N VAL A 29 -14.00 42.80 -22.75
CA VAL A 29 -15.10 43.39 -23.55
C VAL A 29 -16.21 42.37 -23.86
N ASP A 30 -15.84 41.11 -24.09
CA ASP A 30 -16.74 40.01 -24.46
C ASP A 30 -16.93 38.96 -23.35
N SER A 31 -16.52 39.24 -22.11
CA SER A 31 -16.60 38.30 -20.99
C SER A 31 -17.16 38.95 -19.72
N GLU A 32 -17.74 38.14 -18.84
CA GLU A 32 -18.08 38.53 -17.46
C GLU A 32 -16.84 38.49 -16.54
N TYR A 33 -15.73 37.96 -17.05
CA TYR A 33 -14.49 37.76 -16.32
C TYR A 33 -13.36 38.63 -16.86
N CYS A 34 -12.37 38.93 -16.00
CA CYS A 34 -11.14 39.57 -16.44
C CYS A 34 -10.24 38.58 -17.22
N ILE A 35 -9.18 39.08 -17.87
CA ILE A 35 -8.22 38.24 -18.60
C ILE A 35 -7.61 37.12 -17.73
N PHE A 36 -7.49 37.31 -16.43
CA PHE A 36 -6.92 36.29 -15.53
C PHE A 36 -7.91 35.17 -15.19
N HIS A 37 -9.21 35.46 -15.19
CA HIS A 37 -10.28 34.53 -14.78
C HIS A 37 -11.03 33.89 -15.96
N SER A 38 -10.88 34.43 -17.17
CA SER A 38 -11.43 33.82 -18.39
C SER A 38 -10.67 32.55 -18.79
N GLU A 39 -11.41 31.56 -19.28
CA GLU A 39 -10.86 30.32 -19.85
C GLU A 39 -10.31 30.57 -21.26
N ASP A 40 -11.10 31.23 -22.11
CA ASP A 40 -10.71 31.58 -23.47
C ASP A 40 -10.01 32.95 -23.50
N LYS A 41 -8.70 32.93 -23.77
CA LYS A 41 -7.88 34.15 -23.85
C LYS A 41 -6.65 33.98 -24.71
N ASP A 42 -6.11 35.11 -25.17
CA ASP A 42 -4.80 35.15 -25.83
C ASP A 42 -3.67 35.00 -24.79
N PRO A 43 -2.81 33.97 -24.91
CA PRO A 43 -1.71 33.76 -23.97
C PRO A 43 -0.70 34.92 -23.95
N GLY A 44 -0.46 35.57 -25.09
CA GLY A 44 0.48 36.68 -25.20
C GLY A 44 0.01 37.93 -24.44
N GLU A 45 -1.28 38.26 -24.56
CA GLU A 45 -1.87 39.34 -23.76
C GLU A 45 -1.87 39.03 -22.27
N PHE A 46 -2.18 37.78 -21.88
CA PHE A 46 -2.13 37.33 -20.50
C PHE A 46 -0.74 37.48 -19.89
N GLU A 47 0.32 37.04 -20.58
CA GLU A 47 1.70 37.13 -20.10
C GLU A 47 2.13 38.60 -19.90
N ARG A 48 1.73 39.48 -20.82
CA ARG A 48 2.05 40.92 -20.73
C ARG A 48 1.39 41.58 -19.52
N GLU A 49 0.12 41.30 -19.27
CA GLU A 49 -0.58 41.84 -18.10
C GLU A 49 -0.09 41.20 -16.79
N LEU A 50 0.29 39.92 -16.83
CA LEU A 50 0.90 39.23 -15.70
C LEU A 50 2.24 39.86 -15.30
N LYS A 51 3.12 40.15 -16.27
CA LYS A 51 4.41 40.81 -16.01
C LYS A 51 4.25 42.16 -15.31
N LYS A 52 3.34 43.01 -15.81
CA LYS A 52 3.01 44.30 -15.18
C LYS A 52 2.51 44.13 -13.74
N MET A 53 1.70 43.10 -13.47
CA MET A 53 1.20 42.85 -12.12
C MET A 53 2.31 42.36 -11.19
N THR A 54 3.23 41.54 -11.69
CA THR A 54 4.35 41.03 -10.90
C THR A 54 5.40 42.11 -10.61
N GLU A 55 5.49 43.17 -11.42
CA GLU A 55 6.34 44.35 -11.14
C GLU A 55 5.98 45.02 -9.81
N ASP A 56 4.69 44.97 -9.40
CA ASP A 56 4.22 45.51 -8.12
C ASP A 56 4.59 44.62 -6.90
N GLY A 57 5.29 43.48 -7.12
CA GLY A 57 5.73 42.56 -6.06
C GLY A 57 4.62 41.76 -5.40
N LYS A 58 3.42 41.70 -5.99
CA LYS A 58 2.27 40.98 -5.43
C LYS A 58 2.19 39.56 -5.99
N GLY A 59 2.62 38.57 -5.20
CA GLY A 59 2.52 37.13 -5.52
C GLY A 59 1.12 36.52 -5.29
N GLN A 60 0.04 37.24 -5.60
CA GLN A 60 -1.34 36.76 -5.38
C GLN A 60 -2.07 36.48 -6.70
N PHE A 61 -2.27 35.20 -6.98
CA PHE A 61 -2.84 34.66 -8.22
C PHE A 61 -4.15 33.91 -7.95
N VAL A 62 -5.09 34.55 -7.25
CA VAL A 62 -6.32 33.90 -6.80
C VAL A 62 -7.28 33.69 -7.99
N GLY A 63 -7.57 32.42 -8.30
CA GLY A 63 -8.49 32.01 -9.38
C GLY A 63 -7.91 32.04 -10.78
N PHE A 64 -6.61 32.30 -10.94
CA PHE A 64 -6.04 32.52 -12.26
C PHE A 64 -6.07 31.25 -13.09
N VAL A 65 -6.51 31.35 -14.35
CA VAL A 65 -6.40 30.27 -15.32
C VAL A 65 -5.13 30.51 -16.15
N PHE A 66 -4.13 29.65 -16.06
CA PHE A 66 -2.92 29.73 -16.86
C PHE A 66 -3.11 28.92 -18.16
N PRO A 67 -3.14 29.59 -19.34
CA PRO A 67 -3.48 28.93 -20.60
C PRO A 67 -2.32 28.13 -21.21
N ASP A 68 -1.09 28.53 -20.91
CA ASP A 68 0.14 27.92 -21.41
C ASP A 68 1.00 27.35 -20.26
N GLU A 69 2.08 26.67 -20.63
CA GLU A 69 3.06 26.13 -19.68
C GLU A 69 3.71 27.27 -18.89
N VAL A 70 3.63 27.17 -17.57
CA VAL A 70 4.19 28.19 -16.68
C VAL A 70 5.59 27.80 -16.26
N GLN A 71 6.55 28.69 -16.52
CA GLN A 71 7.93 28.58 -16.07
C GLN A 71 8.29 29.80 -15.20
N HIS A 72 9.44 29.77 -14.55
CA HIS A 72 9.92 30.84 -13.66
C HIS A 72 9.98 32.22 -14.36
N ASN A 73 10.26 32.26 -15.67
CA ASN A 73 10.40 33.47 -16.48
C ASN A 73 9.13 34.34 -16.57
N ILE A 74 7.96 33.74 -16.35
CA ILE A 74 6.67 34.43 -16.41
C ILE A 74 6.45 35.35 -15.20
N PHE A 75 7.08 35.05 -14.06
CA PHE A 75 6.83 35.75 -12.79
C PHE A 75 7.65 37.03 -12.59
N GLY A 76 8.41 37.46 -13.61
CA GLY A 76 9.24 38.65 -13.57
C GLY A 76 10.39 38.57 -12.55
N ASN A 77 11.39 39.44 -12.69
CA ASN A 77 12.55 39.47 -11.79
C ASN A 77 12.21 39.98 -10.38
N VAL A 78 11.01 40.51 -10.15
CA VAL A 78 10.60 41.05 -8.85
C VAL A 78 10.23 39.93 -7.88
N LEU A 79 9.69 38.82 -8.39
CA LEU A 79 9.35 37.66 -7.56
C LEU A 79 10.45 36.60 -7.58
N VAL A 80 11.29 36.59 -8.62
CA VAL A 80 12.35 35.61 -8.83
C VAL A 80 13.71 36.29 -8.80
N GLU A 81 14.50 36.00 -7.79
CA GLU A 81 15.92 36.37 -7.72
C GLU A 81 16.78 35.21 -8.21
N GLU A 82 17.91 35.53 -8.84
CA GLU A 82 18.94 34.53 -9.19
C GLU A 82 19.80 34.28 -7.94
N GLY A 83 19.81 33.04 -7.45
CA GLY A 83 20.55 32.62 -6.26
C GLY A 83 22.03 32.37 -6.54
N ASP A 84 22.80 32.21 -5.45
CA ASP A 84 24.27 32.10 -5.48
C ASP A 84 24.81 30.93 -6.33
N GLU A 85 23.98 29.90 -6.60
CA GLU A 85 24.33 28.71 -7.38
C GLU A 85 23.59 28.61 -8.73
N GLY A 86 23.01 29.71 -9.22
CA GLY A 86 22.20 29.71 -10.45
C GLY A 86 20.81 29.07 -10.28
N GLN A 87 20.37 28.91 -9.03
CA GLN A 87 19.02 28.48 -8.69
C GLN A 87 18.06 29.67 -8.70
N PHE A 88 16.82 29.46 -9.13
CA PHE A 88 15.78 30.48 -9.05
C PHE A 88 15.24 30.55 -7.62
N LYS A 89 15.03 31.77 -7.12
CA LYS A 89 14.64 32.00 -5.74
C LYS A 89 13.39 32.86 -5.66
N PHE A 90 12.33 32.33 -5.05
CA PHE A 90 11.16 33.11 -4.69
C PHE A 90 11.27 33.61 -3.26
N VAL A 91 11.49 34.91 -3.11
CA VAL A 91 11.72 35.57 -1.81
C VAL A 91 10.41 35.85 -1.06
N HIS A 92 9.34 36.10 -1.81
CA HIS A 92 8.04 36.46 -1.28
C HIS A 92 7.08 35.27 -1.23
N ASP A 93 6.04 35.40 -0.41
CA ASP A 93 4.96 34.41 -0.35
C ASP A 93 4.19 34.38 -1.68
N ILE A 94 3.91 33.17 -2.17
CA ILE A 94 3.20 32.96 -3.43
C ILE A 94 1.88 32.24 -3.17
N VAL A 95 0.79 32.84 -3.63
CA VAL A 95 -0.57 32.40 -3.38
C VAL A 95 -1.27 32.13 -4.71
N PHE A 96 -1.43 30.85 -5.07
CA PHE A 96 -2.13 30.39 -6.28
C PHE A 96 -3.56 29.92 -5.99
N VAL A 97 -4.19 30.38 -4.90
CA VAL A 97 -5.46 29.83 -4.42
C VAL A 97 -6.54 29.78 -5.52
N GLY A 98 -7.09 28.61 -5.81
CA GLY A 98 -8.10 28.42 -6.87
C GLY A 98 -7.58 28.54 -8.30
N ALA A 99 -6.27 28.64 -8.52
CA ALA A 99 -5.70 28.74 -9.85
C ALA A 99 -5.78 27.41 -10.63
N THR A 100 -5.85 27.50 -11.95
CA THR A 100 -5.88 26.35 -12.85
C THR A 100 -4.67 26.39 -13.77
N PHE A 101 -3.88 25.32 -13.80
CA PHE A 101 -2.74 25.15 -14.71
C PHE A 101 -3.14 24.22 -15.85
N ALA A 102 -3.46 24.78 -17.01
CA ALA A 102 -4.04 24.02 -18.13
C ALA A 102 -3.01 23.11 -18.81
N LYS A 103 -1.80 23.61 -19.11
CA LYS A 103 -0.73 22.84 -19.76
C LYS A 103 0.36 22.34 -18.82
N GLY A 104 0.69 23.09 -17.77
CA GLY A 104 1.67 22.65 -16.78
C GLY A 104 2.33 23.79 -16.01
N LEU A 105 3.10 23.42 -14.99
CA LEU A 105 3.88 24.32 -14.13
C LEU A 105 5.25 23.70 -13.82
N PHE A 106 6.32 24.28 -14.35
CA PHE A 106 7.68 23.76 -14.23
C PHE A 106 8.55 24.73 -13.44
N LEU A 107 8.73 24.43 -12.15
CA LEU A 107 9.54 25.18 -11.19
C LEU A 107 10.53 24.24 -10.49
N SER A 108 11.27 23.45 -11.28
CA SER A 108 12.32 22.56 -10.77
C SER A 108 13.54 23.34 -10.26
N TYR A 109 14.28 22.76 -9.32
CA TYR A 109 15.51 23.31 -8.72
C TYR A 109 15.34 24.75 -8.21
N THR A 110 14.15 25.07 -7.69
CA THR A 110 13.78 26.40 -7.24
C THR A 110 13.75 26.47 -5.72
N VAL A 111 14.21 27.58 -5.13
CA VAL A 111 14.18 27.82 -3.69
C VAL A 111 13.03 28.76 -3.36
N PHE A 112 12.09 28.28 -2.55
CA PHE A 112 10.98 29.08 -2.03
C PHE A 112 11.29 29.50 -0.58
N GLU A 113 11.62 30.77 -0.37
CA GLU A 113 11.79 31.34 0.97
C GLU A 113 10.46 31.77 1.60
N GLY A 114 9.49 32.11 0.77
CA GLY A 114 8.12 32.40 1.17
C GLY A 114 7.26 31.15 1.35
N MET A 115 6.08 31.34 1.93
CA MET A 115 5.02 30.33 1.92
C MET A 115 4.52 30.14 0.49
N VAL A 116 4.23 28.90 0.11
CA VAL A 116 3.60 28.57 -1.17
C VAL A 116 2.23 27.95 -0.93
N ASN A 117 1.19 28.56 -1.47
CA ASN A 117 -0.19 28.13 -1.24
C ASN A 117 -0.90 27.79 -2.56
N PHE A 118 -1.19 26.50 -2.76
CA PHE A 118 -1.96 25.96 -3.88
C PHE A 118 -3.37 25.50 -3.48
N SER A 119 -3.96 26.10 -2.44
CA SER A 119 -5.28 25.66 -1.96
C SER A 119 -6.34 25.79 -3.06
N GLY A 120 -7.10 24.73 -3.32
CA GLY A 120 -8.12 24.69 -4.37
C GLY A 120 -7.58 24.75 -5.80
N CYS A 121 -6.27 24.60 -6.02
CA CYS A 121 -5.69 24.59 -7.36
C CYS A 121 -6.14 23.39 -8.17
N THR A 122 -6.22 23.56 -9.49
CA THR A 122 -6.47 22.47 -10.44
C THR A 122 -5.26 22.31 -11.37
N PHE A 123 -4.59 21.17 -11.29
CA PHE A 123 -3.46 20.80 -12.15
C PHE A 123 -3.94 19.85 -13.24
N MET A 124 -4.16 20.39 -14.45
CA MET A 124 -4.62 19.60 -15.61
C MET A 124 -3.44 18.94 -16.34
N GLY A 125 -2.34 19.68 -16.47
CA GLY A 125 -1.11 19.21 -17.13
C GLY A 125 -0.01 18.77 -16.16
N GLU A 126 1.18 18.55 -16.69
CA GLU A 126 2.36 18.13 -15.92
C GLU A 126 2.91 19.31 -15.09
N CYS A 127 3.11 19.08 -13.80
CA CYS A 127 3.64 20.05 -12.87
C CYS A 127 4.84 19.47 -12.12
N SER A 128 5.97 20.15 -12.16
CA SER A 128 7.22 19.66 -11.58
C SER A 128 7.86 20.71 -10.68
N PHE A 129 8.17 20.29 -9.46
CA PHE A 129 8.97 20.99 -8.45
C PHE A 129 10.20 20.14 -8.09
N GLU A 130 10.68 19.32 -9.03
CA GLU A 130 11.78 18.39 -8.80
C GLU A 130 13.03 19.11 -8.28
N GLY A 131 13.64 18.58 -7.22
CA GLY A 131 14.85 19.14 -6.61
C GLY A 131 14.68 20.53 -5.97
N SER A 132 13.45 20.97 -5.76
CA SER A 132 13.17 22.30 -5.18
C SER A 132 13.23 22.28 -3.66
N THR A 133 13.55 23.43 -3.07
CA THR A 133 13.64 23.59 -1.62
C THR A 133 12.56 24.53 -1.11
N PHE A 134 11.73 24.04 -0.19
CA PHE A 134 10.70 24.82 0.48
C PHE A 134 11.15 25.15 1.91
N LYS A 135 11.52 26.42 2.14
CA LYS A 135 11.97 26.88 3.46
C LYS A 135 10.82 27.08 4.44
N LYS A 136 9.65 27.47 3.93
CA LYS A 136 8.42 27.66 4.70
C LYS A 136 7.35 26.65 4.27
N LYS A 137 6.14 26.86 4.77
CA LYS A 137 4.99 25.97 4.59
C LYS A 137 4.55 25.86 3.13
N LEU A 138 4.33 24.62 2.68
CA LEU A 138 3.60 24.32 1.45
C LEU A 138 2.16 23.90 1.80
N VAL A 139 1.17 24.60 1.27
CA VAL A 139 -0.26 24.30 1.49
C VAL A 139 -0.88 23.78 0.20
N LEU A 140 -1.44 22.57 0.25
CA LEU A 140 -2.05 21.85 -0.88
C LEU A 140 -3.52 21.52 -0.62
N ASP A 141 -4.20 22.30 0.21
CA ASP A 141 -5.55 21.97 0.67
C ASP A 141 -6.57 21.99 -0.48
N ASN A 142 -7.42 20.96 -0.59
CA ASN A 142 -8.44 20.84 -1.64
C ASN A 142 -7.93 20.96 -3.10
N MET A 143 -6.66 20.66 -3.35
CA MET A 143 -6.16 20.66 -4.73
C MET A 143 -6.72 19.47 -5.53
N LYS A 144 -6.88 19.67 -6.84
CA LYS A 144 -7.29 18.65 -7.81
C LYS A 144 -6.14 18.37 -8.77
N CYS A 145 -5.84 17.10 -9.02
CA CYS A 145 -4.76 16.68 -9.89
C CYS A 145 -5.28 15.70 -10.93
N TYR A 146 -5.20 16.09 -12.19
CA TYR A 146 -5.55 15.24 -13.34
C TYR A 146 -4.30 14.80 -14.12
N GLY A 147 -3.24 15.61 -14.12
CA GLY A 147 -1.93 15.29 -14.71
C GLY A 147 -0.94 14.67 -13.70
N THR A 148 0.34 14.93 -13.89
CA THR A 148 1.40 14.48 -12.95
C THR A 148 1.88 15.67 -12.12
N LEU A 149 1.91 15.54 -10.79
CA LEU A 149 2.50 16.52 -9.88
C LEU A 149 3.73 15.92 -9.17
N SER A 150 4.92 16.33 -9.58
CA SER A 150 6.18 15.79 -9.06
C SER A 150 6.86 16.74 -8.08
N PHE A 151 7.18 16.21 -6.89
CA PHE A 151 8.07 16.79 -5.90
C PHE A 151 9.33 15.94 -5.72
N ALA A 152 9.71 15.15 -6.74
CA ALA A 152 10.84 14.23 -6.61
C ALA A 152 12.13 14.97 -6.18
N GLY A 153 12.84 14.44 -5.19
CA GLY A 153 14.07 15.07 -4.69
C GLY A 153 13.88 16.42 -3.98
N ALA A 154 12.64 16.86 -3.72
CA ALA A 154 12.40 18.12 -3.03
C ALA A 154 12.81 18.05 -1.54
N ILE A 155 13.17 19.21 -0.98
CA ILE A 155 13.60 19.38 0.40
C ILE A 155 12.62 20.31 1.12
N PHE A 156 12.13 19.90 2.29
CA PHE A 156 11.24 20.70 3.14
C PHE A 156 11.91 20.99 4.48
N ASP A 157 12.26 22.26 4.74
CA ASP A 157 13.20 22.65 5.81
C ASP A 157 12.55 23.03 7.17
N ASP A 158 11.37 23.66 7.21
CA ASP A 158 10.85 24.21 8.48
C ASP A 158 9.39 23.86 8.78
N ASP A 159 8.43 24.47 8.07
CA ASP A 159 7.00 24.43 8.43
C ASP A 159 6.21 23.25 7.80
N GLY A 160 6.91 22.32 7.15
CA GLY A 160 6.33 21.10 6.59
C GLY A 160 5.30 21.34 5.48
N ILE A 161 4.54 20.28 5.17
CA ILE A 161 3.47 20.26 4.19
C ILE A 161 2.15 20.11 4.94
N GLN A 162 1.20 21.01 4.67
CA GLN A 162 -0.19 20.80 5.06
C GLN A 162 -0.99 20.39 3.83
N TYR A 163 -1.64 19.24 3.95
CA TYR A 163 -2.60 18.78 2.98
C TYR A 163 -3.87 18.34 3.70
N SER A 164 -4.96 19.04 3.44
CA SER A 164 -6.31 18.70 3.89
C SER A 164 -7.29 18.73 2.72
N ALA A 165 -8.00 17.63 2.49
CA ALA A 165 -9.12 17.60 1.55
C ALA A 165 -10.45 17.59 2.33
N SER A 166 -11.32 18.57 2.10
CA SER A 166 -12.65 18.69 2.70
C SER A 166 -13.67 19.07 1.61
N PRO A 167 -14.76 18.32 1.42
CA PRO A 167 -15.15 17.07 2.09
C PRO A 167 -14.26 15.87 1.66
N PRO A 168 -14.27 14.72 2.39
CA PRO A 168 -13.43 13.56 2.06
C PRO A 168 -13.69 13.11 0.63
N VAL A 169 -12.74 13.42 -0.25
CA VAL A 169 -12.85 13.20 -1.68
C VAL A 169 -12.76 11.69 -1.93
N ARG A 170 -13.90 11.02 -1.95
CA ARG A 170 -14.07 9.73 -2.63
C ARG A 170 -14.42 9.94 -4.11
N SER A 171 -14.16 11.12 -4.68
CA SER A 171 -14.38 11.31 -6.11
C SER A 171 -13.26 10.63 -6.86
N ARG A 172 -13.64 9.65 -7.65
CA ARG A 172 -12.84 8.91 -8.65
C ARG A 172 -12.34 9.81 -9.80
N GLU A 173 -12.40 11.13 -9.62
CA GLU A 173 -12.24 12.16 -10.64
C GLU A 173 -10.79 12.66 -10.72
N ASP A 174 -10.05 12.69 -9.60
CA ASP A 174 -8.61 12.96 -9.60
C ASP A 174 -7.85 11.73 -10.13
N GLN A 175 -7.60 11.71 -11.44
CA GLN A 175 -6.87 10.64 -12.11
C GLN A 175 -5.35 10.85 -12.12
N GLY A 176 -4.90 12.02 -11.70
CA GLY A 176 -3.50 12.40 -11.70
C GLY A 176 -2.67 11.61 -10.70
N GLU A 177 -1.36 11.63 -10.90
CA GLU A 177 -0.39 11.00 -10.01
C GLU A 177 0.44 12.06 -9.28
N VAL A 178 0.75 11.80 -8.01
CA VAL A 178 1.55 12.70 -7.19
C VAL A 178 2.82 11.96 -6.76
N ILE A 179 3.99 12.53 -7.08
CA ILE A 179 5.28 11.84 -6.92
C ILE A 179 6.09 12.52 -5.81
N PHE A 180 6.25 11.83 -4.68
CA PHE A 180 7.10 12.17 -3.54
C PHE A 180 8.26 11.18 -3.43
N THR A 181 9.02 10.99 -4.51
CA THR A 181 10.18 10.09 -4.54
C THR A 181 11.44 10.80 -4.07
N LYS A 182 12.21 10.21 -3.15
CA LYS A 182 13.46 10.78 -2.60
C LYS A 182 13.30 12.17 -1.97
N VAL A 183 12.14 12.42 -1.36
CA VAL A 183 11.87 13.70 -0.69
C VAL A 183 12.53 13.68 0.68
N THR A 184 13.13 14.81 1.06
CA THR A 184 13.78 14.98 2.36
C THR A 184 12.94 15.89 3.24
N PHE A 185 12.54 15.38 4.41
CA PHE A 185 11.87 16.15 5.44
C PHE A 185 12.84 16.39 6.60
N THR A 186 13.14 17.66 6.91
CA THR A 186 13.94 17.99 8.10
C THR A 186 13.15 17.77 9.39
N LYS A 187 11.85 18.06 9.37
CA LYS A 187 10.89 17.92 10.47
C LYS A 187 9.66 17.11 10.01
N PRO A 188 9.73 15.78 9.92
CA PRO A 188 8.62 14.95 9.43
C PRO A 188 7.34 15.05 10.28
N GLU A 189 7.47 15.40 11.56
CA GLU A 189 6.37 15.53 12.53
C GLU A 189 5.40 16.69 12.26
N THR A 190 5.84 17.74 11.54
CA THR A 190 5.00 18.89 11.18
C THR A 190 4.10 18.58 9.97
N ILE A 191 4.43 17.52 9.22
CA ILE A 191 3.76 17.15 7.98
C ILE A 191 2.48 16.38 8.28
N GLN A 192 1.37 16.85 7.71
CA GLN A 192 0.06 16.27 7.98
C GLN A 192 -0.78 16.16 6.71
N PHE A 193 -1.19 14.93 6.42
CA PHE A 193 -2.17 14.55 5.43
C PHE A 193 -3.48 14.24 6.14
N ARG A 194 -4.54 15.01 5.85
CA ARG A 194 -5.87 14.85 6.43
C ARG A 194 -6.89 14.62 5.32
N PHE A 195 -7.61 13.50 5.38
CA PHE A 195 -8.68 13.15 4.44
C PHE A 195 -8.27 13.06 2.96
N VAL A 196 -6.99 12.79 2.71
CA VAL A 196 -6.39 12.75 1.37
C VAL A 196 -6.56 11.38 0.74
N ASP A 197 -6.87 11.29 -0.55
CA ASP A 197 -6.73 10.03 -1.29
C ASP A 197 -5.28 9.83 -1.76
N LEU A 198 -4.56 8.93 -1.10
CA LEU A 198 -3.19 8.54 -1.41
C LEU A 198 -3.12 7.38 -2.41
N SER A 199 -4.21 7.08 -3.12
CA SER A 199 -4.29 5.94 -4.05
C SER A 199 -3.30 6.02 -5.22
N ARG A 200 -2.89 7.23 -5.62
CA ARG A 200 -1.96 7.51 -6.73
C ARG A 200 -0.73 8.32 -6.29
N TRP A 201 -0.28 8.09 -5.06
CA TRP A 201 0.88 8.76 -4.49
C TRP A 201 2.08 7.83 -4.39
N ALA A 202 3.21 8.24 -4.98
CA ALA A 202 4.48 7.53 -4.88
C ALA A 202 5.34 8.12 -3.75
N PHE A 203 5.85 7.30 -2.84
CA PHE A 203 6.69 7.73 -1.70
C PHE A 203 8.05 7.02 -1.65
N LEU A 204 8.50 6.42 -2.75
CA LEU A 204 9.74 5.62 -2.75
C LEU A 204 10.96 6.44 -2.28
N TYR A 205 11.73 5.88 -1.34
CA TYR A 205 12.91 6.51 -0.72
C TYR A 205 12.64 7.82 0.04
N THR A 206 11.43 8.02 0.53
CA THR A 206 11.06 9.14 1.38
C THR A 206 10.76 8.62 2.78
N ASP A 207 11.39 9.19 3.81
CA ASP A 207 11.14 8.78 5.20
C ASP A 207 9.76 9.25 5.65
N VAL A 208 8.84 8.30 5.77
CA VAL A 208 7.45 8.54 6.21
C VAL A 208 7.20 8.04 7.64
N SER A 209 8.25 7.75 8.41
CA SER A 209 8.15 7.12 9.74
C SER A 209 7.40 7.97 10.77
N ASP A 210 7.47 9.30 10.68
CA ASP A 210 6.90 10.24 11.65
C ASP A 210 5.83 11.19 11.06
N VAL A 211 5.52 11.04 9.77
CA VAL A 211 4.53 11.83 9.04
C VAL A 211 3.10 11.58 9.53
N GLY A 212 2.26 12.62 9.58
CA GLY A 212 0.87 12.52 10.03
C GLY A 212 -0.13 12.10 8.96
N PHE A 213 -0.55 10.83 8.96
CA PHE A 213 -1.66 10.35 8.13
C PHE A 213 -2.95 10.25 8.95
N TYR A 214 -3.94 11.09 8.64
CA TYR A 214 -5.25 11.11 9.30
C TYR A 214 -6.35 10.85 8.29
N SER A 215 -7.06 9.72 8.45
CA SER A 215 -8.20 9.35 7.61
C SER A 215 -7.91 9.39 6.10
N CYS A 216 -6.70 9.03 5.70
CA CYS A 216 -6.30 9.02 4.30
C CYS A 216 -6.83 7.76 3.58
N GLY A 217 -7.30 7.94 2.35
CA GLY A 217 -7.60 6.85 1.41
C GLY A 217 -6.30 6.22 0.92
N TRP A 218 -6.26 4.90 0.84
CA TRP A 218 -5.16 4.18 0.21
C TRP A 218 -5.76 3.36 -0.93
N MET A 219 -4.94 3.01 -1.92
CA MET A 219 -5.43 2.21 -3.03
C MET A 219 -5.90 0.84 -2.52
N ALA A 220 -7.18 0.55 -2.74
CA ALA A 220 -7.72 -0.77 -2.44
C ALA A 220 -7.52 -1.71 -3.61
N VAL A 221 -7.20 -2.98 -3.33
CA VAL A 221 -7.16 -4.01 -4.38
C VAL A 221 -8.56 -4.12 -5.00
N PRO A 222 -8.75 -3.87 -6.31
CA PRO A 222 -9.99 -4.28 -6.97
C PRO A 222 -10.02 -5.81 -6.92
N LYS A 223 -10.83 -6.40 -6.03
CA LYS A 223 -10.90 -7.85 -5.75
C LYS A 223 -10.76 -8.69 -7.04
N PRO A 224 -9.62 -9.34 -7.32
CA PRO A 224 -9.52 -10.25 -8.46
C PRO A 224 -9.80 -11.67 -7.96
N LYS A 225 -10.59 -12.43 -8.72
CA LYS A 225 -10.97 -13.82 -8.40
C LYS A 225 -9.81 -14.80 -8.28
N LEU A 226 -8.56 -14.45 -8.64
CA LEU A 226 -7.44 -15.39 -8.69
C LEU A 226 -6.02 -14.75 -8.72
N SER A 227 -5.78 -13.62 -8.02
CA SER A 227 -4.41 -13.06 -7.93
C SER A 227 -3.66 -13.60 -6.69
N GLY A 228 -2.35 -13.84 -6.82
CA GLY A 228 -1.49 -14.35 -5.74
C GLY A 228 -1.30 -13.39 -4.56
N ARG A 229 -1.92 -12.20 -4.62
CA ARG A 229 -2.01 -11.22 -3.55
C ARG A 229 -3.30 -11.40 -2.76
N LEU A 230 -3.28 -12.43 -1.93
CA LEU A 230 -4.41 -12.83 -1.14
C LEU A 230 -4.55 -11.89 0.07
N PHE A 231 -5.52 -10.97 -0.03
CA PHE A 231 -6.24 -10.34 1.10
C PHE A 231 -5.62 -9.13 1.83
N THR A 232 -4.89 -8.24 1.14
CA THR A 232 -4.65 -6.89 1.66
C THR A 232 -5.78 -5.95 1.26
N GLU A 233 -6.23 -5.10 2.18
CA GLU A 233 -7.20 -4.04 1.87
C GLU A 233 -6.52 -2.81 1.25
N ARG A 234 -5.22 -2.64 1.49
CA ARG A 234 -4.45 -1.45 1.09
C ARG A 234 -3.19 -1.83 0.32
N ILE A 235 -2.89 -1.05 -0.71
CA ILE A 235 -1.73 -1.17 -1.59
C ILE A 235 -1.09 0.21 -1.72
N LEU A 236 0.25 0.24 -1.75
CA LEU A 236 0.99 1.42 -2.16
C LEU A 236 1.03 1.54 -3.68
N TYR A 237 0.79 2.76 -4.20
CA TYR A 237 0.89 3.04 -5.63
C TYR A 237 2.27 2.71 -6.20
N ASP A 238 3.33 2.83 -5.38
CA ASP A 238 4.70 2.47 -5.75
C ASP A 238 4.85 1.03 -6.27
N GLU A 239 4.01 0.09 -5.85
CA GLU A 239 4.06 -1.28 -6.40
C GLU A 239 3.52 -1.36 -7.84
N ILE A 240 2.55 -0.51 -8.15
CA ILE A 240 1.90 -0.46 -9.46
C ILE A 240 2.76 0.33 -10.43
N SER A 241 3.34 1.46 -9.98
CA SER A 241 4.28 2.25 -10.78
C SER A 241 5.53 1.42 -11.12
N GLN A 242 5.98 0.57 -10.21
CA GLN A 242 7.07 -0.39 -10.44
C GLN A 242 6.63 -1.61 -11.26
N GLY A 243 5.36 -1.72 -11.66
CA GLY A 243 4.87 -2.78 -12.55
C GLY A 243 4.83 -4.18 -11.92
N TRP A 244 4.62 -4.29 -10.61
CA TRP A 244 4.68 -5.57 -9.92
C TRP A 244 3.64 -6.58 -10.44
N ARG A 245 4.10 -7.80 -10.73
CA ARG A 245 3.24 -8.89 -11.21
C ARG A 245 3.10 -9.99 -10.17
N TYR A 246 1.93 -10.11 -9.55
CA TYR A 246 1.61 -11.18 -8.61
C TYR A 246 1.30 -12.50 -9.33
N ARG A 247 2.30 -13.36 -9.52
CA ARG A 247 2.11 -14.70 -10.08
C ARG A 247 1.94 -15.77 -8.99
N PRO A 248 1.03 -16.75 -9.16
CA PRO A 248 0.85 -17.82 -8.19
C PRO A 248 2.09 -18.73 -8.13
N ALA A 249 2.42 -19.25 -6.95
CA ALA A 249 3.67 -19.98 -6.69
C ALA A 249 3.91 -21.16 -7.65
N MET A 250 2.86 -21.90 -8.05
CA MET A 250 2.95 -23.01 -8.99
C MET A 250 3.31 -22.60 -10.43
N TRP A 251 3.09 -21.33 -10.80
CA TRP A 251 3.39 -20.81 -12.14
C TRP A 251 4.89 -20.83 -12.45
N PHE A 252 5.74 -20.63 -11.44
CA PHE A 252 7.19 -20.63 -11.57
C PHE A 252 7.80 -22.03 -11.69
N PHE A 253 7.11 -23.08 -11.21
CA PHE A 253 7.57 -24.47 -11.31
C PHE A 253 7.30 -25.10 -12.70
N TRP A 254 6.28 -24.62 -13.41
CA TRP A 254 5.80 -25.22 -14.66
C TRP A 254 6.27 -24.49 -15.93
N ARG A 255 6.76 -23.25 -15.84
CA ARG A 255 7.35 -22.52 -16.97
C ARG A 255 8.83 -22.24 -16.71
N GLY A 256 9.68 -22.82 -17.56
CA GLY A 256 11.09 -22.46 -17.63
C GLY A 256 11.27 -20.94 -17.75
N LYS A 257 12.35 -20.45 -17.14
CA LYS A 257 12.74 -19.04 -17.02
C LYS A 257 12.33 -18.19 -18.24
N THR A 258 11.25 -17.42 -18.13
CA THR A 258 11.08 -16.24 -18.99
C THR A 258 11.92 -15.13 -18.38
N HIS A 259 13.23 -15.15 -18.66
CA HIS A 259 14.21 -14.20 -18.13
C HIS A 259 14.09 -12.79 -18.76
N GLY A 260 12.88 -12.33 -19.12
CA GLY A 260 12.74 -11.09 -19.88
C GLY A 260 11.32 -10.58 -20.07
N GLN A 261 10.49 -10.53 -19.02
CA GLN A 261 9.19 -9.84 -19.06
C GLN A 261 8.76 -9.18 -17.73
N ASP A 262 9.67 -9.06 -16.76
CA ASP A 262 9.51 -8.10 -15.67
C ASP A 262 10.35 -6.87 -16.08
N ALA A 263 9.83 -5.66 -15.91
CA ALA A 263 10.53 -4.45 -16.34
C ALA A 263 11.89 -4.40 -15.64
N PRO A 264 13.00 -4.16 -16.37
CA PRO A 264 14.31 -4.00 -15.74
C PRO A 264 14.24 -2.80 -14.79
N GLY A 265 14.25 -3.03 -13.47
CA GLY A 265 14.26 -1.97 -12.46
C GLY A 265 13.22 -2.05 -11.33
N CYS A 266 12.46 -3.13 -11.17
CA CYS A 266 11.52 -3.26 -10.04
C CYS A 266 12.27 -3.26 -8.69
N ASP A 267 12.20 -2.15 -7.93
CA ASP A 267 12.84 -2.06 -6.62
C ASP A 267 11.94 -2.62 -5.50
N TYR A 268 12.02 -3.93 -5.29
CA TYR A 268 11.30 -4.59 -4.20
C TYR A 268 11.84 -4.22 -2.81
N ASP A 269 13.14 -3.93 -2.70
CA ASP A 269 13.78 -3.64 -1.42
C ASP A 269 13.36 -2.26 -0.93
N GLY A 270 13.36 -1.24 -1.79
CA GLY A 270 12.89 0.12 -1.47
C GLY A 270 11.42 0.15 -1.08
N VAL A 271 10.54 -0.55 -1.80
CA VAL A 271 9.12 -0.64 -1.41
C VAL A 271 8.95 -1.40 -0.08
N SER A 272 9.78 -2.41 0.19
CA SER A 272 9.75 -3.11 1.48
C SER A 272 10.16 -2.21 2.65
N LEU A 273 11.09 -1.28 2.42
CA LEU A 273 11.49 -0.27 3.40
C LEU A 273 10.34 0.71 3.64
N LEU A 274 9.70 1.20 2.57
CA LEU A 274 8.54 2.09 2.68
C LEU A 274 7.39 1.47 3.48
N TYR A 275 7.04 0.20 3.22
CA TYR A 275 6.04 -0.51 4.04
C TYR A 275 6.44 -0.63 5.51
N ARG A 276 7.73 -0.86 5.77
CA ARG A 276 8.26 -0.98 7.13
C ARG A 276 8.14 0.35 7.88
N GLU A 277 8.48 1.46 7.23
CA GLU A 277 8.37 2.81 7.79
C GLU A 277 6.91 3.18 8.09
N LEU A 278 6.00 2.94 7.14
CA LEU A 278 4.57 3.12 7.34
C LEU A 278 4.05 2.26 8.49
N ARG A 279 4.41 0.97 8.55
CA ARG A 279 4.02 0.11 9.69
C ARG A 279 4.46 0.72 11.01
N ILE A 280 5.72 1.16 11.13
CA ILE A 280 6.27 1.74 12.35
C ILE A 280 5.49 3.02 12.73
N ASN A 281 5.16 3.86 11.75
CA ASN A 281 4.36 5.07 11.95
C ASN A 281 2.98 4.74 12.55
N PHE A 282 2.23 3.84 11.91
CA PHE A 282 0.89 3.44 12.38
C PHE A 282 0.94 2.70 13.72
N GLU A 283 1.98 1.89 13.99
CA GLU A 283 2.17 1.25 15.30
C GLU A 283 2.43 2.27 16.41
N ARG A 284 3.25 3.30 16.17
CA ARG A 284 3.52 4.40 17.13
C ARG A 284 2.23 5.16 17.47
N ARG A 285 1.33 5.33 16.50
CA ARG A 285 0.03 6.00 16.66
C ARG A 285 -1.10 5.11 17.20
N LEU A 286 -0.79 3.87 17.57
CA LEU A 286 -1.75 2.87 18.07
C LEU A 286 -2.84 2.46 17.05
N LEU A 287 -2.62 2.74 15.76
CA LEU A 287 -3.48 2.35 14.65
C LEU A 287 -3.11 0.93 14.21
N HIS A 288 -3.40 -0.04 15.07
CA HIS A 288 -3.00 -1.43 14.90
C HIS A 288 -3.71 -2.13 13.74
N HIS A 289 -4.89 -1.65 13.33
CA HIS A 289 -5.59 -2.18 12.18
C HIS A 289 -4.83 -1.86 10.90
N GLU A 290 -4.53 -0.58 10.65
CA GLU A 290 -3.75 -0.08 9.51
C GLU A 290 -2.36 -0.72 9.45
N ALA A 291 -1.65 -0.73 10.58
CA ALA A 291 -0.30 -1.29 10.65
C ALA A 291 -0.22 -2.75 10.19
N GLY A 292 -1.26 -3.56 10.47
CA GLY A 292 -1.31 -4.96 10.04
C GLY A 292 -1.39 -5.12 8.52
N ASP A 293 -2.08 -4.21 7.82
CA ASP A 293 -2.18 -4.25 6.35
C ASP A 293 -0.83 -3.92 5.70
N PHE A 294 -0.13 -2.89 6.21
CA PHE A 294 1.22 -2.55 5.76
C PHE A 294 2.24 -3.64 6.07
N HIS A 295 2.08 -4.36 7.18
CA HIS A 295 2.93 -5.51 7.50
C HIS A 295 2.80 -6.64 6.48
N ILE A 296 1.59 -6.91 5.98
CA ILE A 296 1.39 -7.89 4.92
C ILE A 296 2.09 -7.43 3.63
N GLY A 297 1.96 -6.15 3.28
CA GLY A 297 2.68 -5.55 2.15
C GLY A 297 4.19 -5.69 2.24
N GLU A 298 4.79 -5.38 3.41
CA GLU A 298 6.22 -5.58 3.70
C GLU A 298 6.66 -7.03 3.43
N MET A 299 5.90 -8.01 3.91
CA MET A 299 6.23 -9.43 3.76
C MET A 299 6.05 -9.93 2.32
N GLU A 300 5.11 -9.35 1.57
CA GLU A 300 4.94 -9.64 0.16
C GLU A 300 6.07 -9.05 -0.68
N ALA A 301 6.49 -7.82 -0.41
CA ALA A 301 7.64 -7.16 -1.04
C ALA A 301 8.91 -7.99 -0.84
N ARG A 302 9.21 -8.39 0.40
CA ARG A 302 10.36 -9.26 0.72
C ARG A 302 10.31 -10.60 -0.01
N ARG A 303 9.13 -11.22 -0.07
CA ARG A 303 8.95 -12.49 -0.77
C ARG A 303 9.27 -12.34 -2.27
N LEU A 304 8.87 -11.23 -2.90
CA LEU A 304 9.17 -10.97 -4.31
C LEU A 304 10.65 -10.60 -4.52
N ALA A 305 11.25 -9.82 -3.62
CA ALA A 305 12.67 -9.47 -3.63
C ALA A 305 13.58 -10.71 -3.64
N LEU A 306 13.24 -11.72 -2.82
CA LEU A 306 13.98 -12.99 -2.74
C LEU A 306 14.04 -13.76 -4.07
N TRP A 307 13.08 -13.54 -4.96
CA TRP A 307 13.04 -14.19 -6.28
C TRP A 307 13.82 -13.40 -7.34
N HIS A 308 13.80 -12.06 -7.28
CA HIS A 308 14.33 -11.20 -8.33
C HIS A 308 15.81 -10.81 -8.12
N ASN A 309 16.28 -10.69 -6.88
CA ASN A 309 17.67 -10.31 -6.59
C ASN A 309 18.67 -11.44 -6.92
N ASP A 310 19.83 -11.07 -7.47
CA ASP A 310 20.82 -11.90 -8.18
C ASP A 310 20.91 -13.41 -7.82
N PRO A 311 20.90 -14.32 -8.81
CA PRO A 311 20.75 -15.77 -8.65
C PRO A 311 22.01 -16.53 -8.20
N PHE A 312 23.03 -15.85 -7.65
CA PHE A 312 24.32 -16.49 -7.33
C PHE A 312 24.34 -17.28 -6.00
N SER A 313 23.34 -17.08 -5.10
CA SER A 313 23.17 -17.85 -3.85
C SER A 313 21.88 -18.72 -3.85
N ARG A 314 21.80 -19.67 -4.79
CA ARG A 314 20.55 -20.38 -5.17
C ARG A 314 19.84 -21.17 -4.06
N GLY A 315 20.56 -21.88 -3.19
CA GLY A 315 19.92 -22.81 -2.25
C GLY A 315 19.14 -22.11 -1.13
N SER A 316 19.78 -21.15 -0.48
CA SER A 316 19.23 -20.46 0.70
C SER A 316 18.04 -19.56 0.35
N ARG A 317 18.10 -18.82 -0.77
CA ARG A 317 17.02 -17.91 -1.16
C ARG A 317 15.76 -18.61 -1.65
N ILE A 318 15.88 -19.73 -2.38
CA ILE A 318 14.72 -20.54 -2.78
C ILE A 318 14.05 -21.17 -1.56
N PHE A 319 14.85 -21.66 -0.60
CA PHE A 319 14.33 -22.14 0.67
C PHE A 319 13.63 -21.02 1.45
N ALA A 320 14.24 -19.83 1.55
CA ALA A 320 13.62 -18.67 2.21
C ALA A 320 12.30 -18.26 1.53
N TYR A 321 12.23 -18.27 0.20
CA TYR A 321 11.00 -18.03 -0.55
C TYR A 321 9.93 -19.08 -0.22
N PHE A 322 10.30 -20.36 -0.18
CA PHE A 322 9.38 -21.44 0.19
C PHE A 322 8.86 -21.27 1.62
N VAL A 323 9.74 -20.94 2.56
CA VAL A 323 9.38 -20.64 3.96
C VAL A 323 8.39 -19.46 4.02
N MET A 324 8.62 -18.40 3.23
CA MET A 324 7.70 -17.26 3.15
C MET A 324 6.35 -17.63 2.53
N CYS A 325 6.32 -18.54 1.54
CA CYS A 325 5.08 -19.07 0.99
C CYS A 325 4.33 -19.95 2.01
N ALA A 326 5.04 -20.82 2.74
CA ALA A 326 4.46 -21.62 3.82
C ALA A 326 3.89 -20.71 4.92
N TYR A 327 4.63 -19.67 5.31
CA TYR A 327 4.17 -18.70 6.31
C TYR A 327 2.91 -17.94 5.87
N LYS A 328 2.84 -17.54 4.59
CA LYS A 328 1.63 -16.96 3.98
C LYS A 328 0.45 -17.93 4.00
N LEU A 329 0.68 -19.20 3.67
CA LEU A 329 -0.36 -20.21 3.60
C LEU A 329 -0.93 -20.55 4.98
N ILE A 330 -0.04 -20.79 5.96
CA ILE A 330 -0.35 -21.27 7.31
C ILE A 330 -1.03 -20.18 8.13
N SER A 331 -0.47 -18.98 8.16
CA SER A 331 -0.86 -17.95 9.13
C SER A 331 -1.34 -16.65 8.47
N GLY A 332 -1.23 -16.52 7.14
CA GLY A 332 -1.46 -15.24 6.47
C GLY A 332 -0.53 -14.16 7.01
N TYR A 333 0.76 -14.51 7.18
CA TYR A 333 1.78 -13.67 7.81
C TYR A 333 1.55 -13.31 9.28
N GLY A 334 0.80 -14.13 10.03
CA GLY A 334 0.61 -13.90 11.47
C GLY A 334 -0.45 -12.87 11.81
N GLU A 335 -1.19 -12.36 10.83
CA GLU A 335 -2.25 -11.36 11.06
C GLU A 335 -3.64 -11.97 11.23
N ARG A 336 -3.86 -13.22 10.79
CA ARG A 336 -5.20 -13.84 10.74
C ARG A 336 -5.29 -15.11 11.58
N TYR A 337 -5.79 -14.99 12.81
CA TYR A 337 -5.94 -16.12 13.73
C TYR A 337 -6.86 -17.23 13.19
N LEU A 338 -7.99 -16.88 12.56
CA LEU A 338 -8.92 -17.87 11.98
C LEU A 338 -8.25 -18.77 10.96
N ARG A 339 -7.32 -18.22 10.16
CA ARG A 339 -6.59 -18.99 9.15
C ARG A 339 -5.58 -19.93 9.79
N ALA A 340 -4.91 -19.49 10.86
CA ALA A 340 -4.02 -20.35 11.62
C ALA A 340 -4.78 -21.53 12.25
N VAL A 341 -5.98 -21.29 12.81
CA VAL A 341 -6.85 -22.35 13.34
C VAL A 341 -7.33 -23.30 12.24
N LEU A 342 -7.84 -22.76 11.13
CA LEU A 342 -8.28 -23.59 10.00
C LEU A 342 -7.12 -24.41 9.41
N THR A 343 -5.93 -23.83 9.32
CA THR A 343 -4.76 -24.55 8.83
C THR A 343 -4.35 -25.65 9.80
N LEU A 344 -4.40 -25.39 11.11
CA LEU A 344 -4.17 -26.43 12.12
C LEU A 344 -5.19 -27.57 11.97
N LEU A 345 -6.48 -27.27 11.84
CA LEU A 345 -7.53 -28.28 11.62
C LEU A 345 -7.33 -29.06 10.32
N VAL A 346 -6.94 -28.38 9.22
CA VAL A 346 -6.66 -29.02 7.93
C VAL A 346 -5.42 -29.91 8.01
N ILE A 347 -4.35 -29.45 8.67
CA ILE A 347 -3.15 -30.26 8.89
C ILE A 347 -3.52 -31.50 9.71
N THR A 348 -4.20 -31.33 10.85
CA THR A 348 -4.67 -32.46 11.68
C THR A 348 -5.52 -33.44 10.87
N PHE A 349 -6.44 -32.94 10.04
CA PHE A 349 -7.26 -33.81 9.20
C PHE A 349 -6.44 -34.55 8.13
N LEU A 350 -5.51 -33.88 7.46
CA LEU A 350 -4.65 -34.50 6.44
C LEU A 350 -3.73 -35.57 7.05
N PHE A 351 -3.17 -35.33 8.23
CA PHE A 351 -2.36 -36.30 8.95
C PHE A 351 -3.21 -37.47 9.46
N ALA A 352 -4.42 -37.22 9.98
CA ALA A 352 -5.37 -38.27 10.33
C ALA A 352 -5.65 -39.21 9.15
N VAL A 353 -5.92 -38.65 7.96
CA VAL A 353 -6.10 -39.43 6.73
C VAL A 353 -4.82 -40.20 6.37
N ALA A 354 -3.64 -39.60 6.51
CA ALA A 354 -2.37 -40.28 6.26
C ALA A 354 -2.12 -41.46 7.24
N TYR A 355 -2.51 -41.32 8.51
CA TYR A 355 -2.40 -42.39 9.50
C TYR A 355 -3.28 -43.59 9.15
N LEU A 356 -4.46 -43.38 8.56
CA LEU A 356 -5.31 -44.47 8.08
C LEU A 356 -4.60 -45.36 7.05
N PHE A 357 -3.70 -44.80 6.23
CA PHE A 357 -2.93 -45.57 5.24
C PHE A 357 -1.68 -46.25 5.82
N THR A 358 -1.17 -45.80 6.97
CA THR A 358 0.03 -46.37 7.59
C THR A 358 -0.27 -47.45 8.64
N GLY A 359 -1.54 -47.60 9.02
CA GLY A 359 -2.04 -48.67 9.88
C GLY A 359 -2.04 -48.31 11.36
N ILE A 360 -3.24 -48.25 11.96
CA ILE A 360 -3.47 -47.87 13.36
C ILE A 360 -3.68 -49.13 14.20
N GLN A 361 -2.87 -49.34 15.25
CA GLN A 361 -3.10 -50.39 16.24
C GLN A 361 -3.39 -49.76 17.61
N THR A 362 -4.55 -50.08 18.20
CA THR A 362 -4.98 -49.59 19.52
C THR A 362 -4.47 -50.51 20.63
N THR A 363 -3.73 -49.96 21.60
CA THR A 363 -3.32 -50.72 22.79
C THR A 363 -4.40 -50.66 23.87
N GLY A 364 -5.21 -51.72 23.98
CA GLY A 364 -5.92 -52.09 25.20
C GLY A 364 -7.43 -51.79 25.25
N ILE A 365 -8.24 -52.77 24.83
CA ILE A 365 -9.17 -53.58 25.65
C ILE A 365 -9.66 -54.70 24.73
N ASN A 366 -9.38 -55.95 25.09
CA ASN A 366 -9.87 -57.19 24.49
C ASN A 366 -9.82 -57.28 22.95
N SER A 367 -8.79 -57.98 22.48
CA SER A 367 -8.61 -58.50 21.13
C SER A 367 -9.92 -58.94 20.46
N HIS A 368 -10.53 -58.11 19.60
CA HIS A 368 -11.36 -58.55 18.47
C HIS A 368 -11.56 -57.51 17.35
N ILE A 369 -10.94 -56.33 17.40
CA ILE A 369 -10.88 -55.44 16.23
C ILE A 369 -9.46 -55.50 15.66
N LEU A 370 -9.13 -56.64 15.06
CA LEU A 370 -7.96 -56.76 14.19
C LEU A 370 -8.37 -56.19 12.84
N VAL A 371 -8.01 -54.94 12.57
CA VAL A 371 -7.91 -54.49 11.19
C VAL A 371 -6.43 -54.55 10.85
N GLU A 372 -6.07 -55.60 10.11
CA GLU A 372 -4.79 -55.65 9.41
C GLU A 372 -4.61 -54.34 8.62
N PRO A 373 -3.37 -53.86 8.41
CA PRO A 373 -3.15 -52.78 7.45
C PRO A 373 -3.88 -53.15 6.15
N ILE A 374 -4.36 -52.17 5.38
CA ILE A 374 -4.91 -52.42 4.05
C ILE A 374 -3.78 -53.07 3.22
N THR A 375 -3.66 -54.39 3.34
CA THR A 375 -2.71 -55.20 2.64
C THR A 375 -3.16 -55.16 1.19
N LYS A 376 -2.18 -55.23 0.28
CA LYS A 376 -2.31 -54.98 -1.16
C LYS A 376 -3.43 -55.75 -1.88
N THR A 377 -4.11 -56.67 -1.22
CA THR A 377 -5.26 -57.42 -1.72
C THR A 377 -6.61 -56.70 -1.55
N ASP A 378 -6.78 -55.84 -0.54
CA ASP A 378 -8.09 -55.21 -0.25
C ASP A 378 -8.25 -53.78 -0.79
N ALA A 379 -7.15 -53.13 -1.17
CA ALA A 379 -7.20 -51.82 -1.82
C ALA A 379 -7.93 -51.84 -3.18
N ARG A 380 -8.09 -53.02 -3.80
CA ARG A 380 -8.89 -53.21 -5.02
C ARG A 380 -10.40 -53.17 -4.77
N TYR A 381 -10.86 -53.53 -3.57
CA TYR A 381 -12.29 -53.61 -3.26
C TYR A 381 -12.86 -52.31 -2.69
N VAL A 382 -12.06 -51.51 -1.99
CA VAL A 382 -12.53 -50.24 -1.39
C VAL A 382 -12.70 -49.09 -2.40
N LEU A 383 -12.03 -49.16 -3.56
CA LEU A 383 -12.06 -48.07 -4.55
C LEU A 383 -13.18 -48.19 -5.60
N TRP A 384 -13.87 -49.34 -5.70
CA TRP A 384 -14.85 -49.61 -6.77
C TRP A 384 -16.22 -50.13 -6.30
N ASP A 385 -16.36 -50.59 -5.05
CA ASP A 385 -17.67 -50.94 -4.49
C ASP A 385 -18.12 -49.94 -3.43
N VAL A 386 -19.38 -49.52 -3.52
CA VAL A 386 -20.03 -48.64 -2.55
C VAL A 386 -19.99 -49.34 -1.17
N PRO A 387 -19.31 -48.78 -0.16
CA PRO A 387 -19.18 -49.44 1.13
C PRO A 387 -20.56 -49.65 1.76
N GLY A 388 -20.87 -50.85 2.25
CA GLY A 388 -22.08 -51.11 3.04
C GLY A 388 -22.14 -50.22 4.28
N THR A 389 -23.34 -50.02 4.84
CA THR A 389 -23.58 -49.12 5.99
C THR A 389 -22.71 -49.44 7.22
N GLU A 390 -22.35 -50.71 7.43
CA GLU A 390 -21.47 -51.14 8.53
C GLU A 390 -19.99 -50.77 8.29
N ALA A 391 -19.51 -50.88 7.04
CA ALA A 391 -18.16 -50.47 6.67
C ALA A 391 -17.96 -48.96 6.79
N MET A 392 -19.01 -48.17 6.50
CA MET A 392 -18.99 -46.71 6.69
C MET A 392 -18.87 -46.32 8.16
N GLY A 393 -19.57 -47.03 9.06
CA GLY A 393 -19.47 -46.80 10.51
C GLY A 393 -18.08 -47.11 11.07
N MET A 394 -17.43 -48.18 10.60
CA MET A 394 -16.06 -48.54 11.00
C MET A 394 -15.02 -47.54 10.49
N LEU A 395 -15.14 -47.09 9.24
CA LEU A 395 -14.26 -46.06 8.68
C LEU A 395 -14.37 -44.74 9.46
N TRP A 396 -15.58 -44.36 9.85
CA TRP A 396 -15.82 -43.16 10.66
C TRP A 396 -15.18 -43.27 12.04
N ALA A 397 -15.33 -44.41 12.73
CA ALA A 397 -14.69 -44.65 14.02
C ALA A 397 -13.15 -44.59 13.90
N ASN A 398 -12.56 -45.23 12.88
CA ASN A 398 -11.12 -45.20 12.64
C ASN A 398 -10.61 -43.78 12.35
N LEU A 399 -11.36 -42.98 11.58
CA LEU A 399 -11.02 -41.59 11.32
C LEU A 399 -11.05 -40.76 12.60
N GLN A 400 -12.04 -40.96 13.48
CA GLN A 400 -12.11 -40.26 14.76
C GLN A 400 -10.91 -40.56 15.65
N TRP A 401 -10.49 -41.83 15.74
CA TRP A 401 -9.28 -42.22 16.48
C TRP A 401 -8.01 -41.64 15.87
N ALA A 402 -7.90 -41.64 14.53
CA ALA A 402 -6.78 -41.04 13.82
C ALA A 402 -6.70 -39.52 14.05
N MET A 403 -7.85 -38.84 14.08
CA MET A 403 -7.93 -37.40 14.37
C MET A 403 -7.53 -37.09 15.81
N ALA A 404 -7.97 -37.91 16.79
CA ALA A 404 -7.57 -37.74 18.20
C ALA A 404 -6.05 -37.90 18.36
N TYR A 405 -5.46 -38.92 17.74
CA TYR A 405 -4.02 -39.14 17.75
C TYR A 405 -3.25 -37.99 17.10
N SER A 406 -3.64 -37.58 15.90
CA SER A 406 -3.05 -36.43 15.19
C SER A 406 -3.15 -35.15 16.03
N PHE A 407 -4.28 -34.91 16.70
CA PHE A 407 -4.45 -33.77 17.59
C PHE A 407 -3.51 -33.82 18.82
N GLU A 408 -3.29 -34.99 19.42
CA GLU A 408 -2.33 -35.15 20.52
C GLU A 408 -0.89 -34.91 20.07
N VAL A 409 -0.50 -35.43 18.90
CA VAL A 409 0.84 -35.26 18.33
C VAL A 409 1.11 -33.79 17.98
N ILE A 410 0.18 -33.12 17.30
CA ILE A 410 0.37 -31.72 16.88
C ILE A 410 0.38 -30.75 18.08
N THR A 411 -0.36 -31.05 19.16
CA THR A 411 -0.41 -30.19 20.36
C THR A 411 0.71 -30.45 21.36
N LEU A 412 1.51 -31.50 21.16
CA LEU A 412 2.52 -32.00 22.12
C LEU A 412 1.95 -32.31 23.51
N LEU A 413 0.63 -32.38 23.64
CA LEU A 413 -0.08 -32.73 24.88
C LEU A 413 -0.11 -34.26 25.01
N ILE A 414 1.07 -34.90 24.96
CA ILE A 414 1.23 -36.34 25.22
C ILE A 414 1.02 -36.55 26.72
N ARG A 415 -0.25 -36.50 27.15
CA ARG A 415 -0.57 -36.37 28.58
C ARG A 415 -0.55 -37.70 29.31
N ASP A 416 -0.83 -38.83 28.68
CA ASP A 416 -0.63 -40.16 29.27
C ASP A 416 -0.63 -41.24 28.18
N LYS A 417 0.15 -42.30 28.35
CA LYS A 417 0.31 -43.43 27.40
C LYS A 417 -0.95 -44.32 27.26
N HIS A 418 -2.15 -43.77 27.18
CA HIS A 418 -3.37 -44.55 26.93
C HIS A 418 -3.53 -44.90 25.44
N PHE A 419 -2.98 -44.09 24.53
CA PHE A 419 -3.03 -44.30 23.09
C PHE A 419 -1.61 -44.44 22.52
N VAL A 420 -1.00 -45.60 22.69
CA VAL A 420 0.31 -45.87 22.05
C VAL A 420 0.05 -46.38 20.64
N TYR A 421 0.03 -45.47 19.67
CA TYR A 421 0.13 -45.81 18.26
C TYR A 421 1.51 -46.41 17.99
N LYS A 422 1.62 -47.73 18.06
CA LYS A 422 2.84 -48.43 17.67
C LYS A 422 2.70 -48.86 16.21
N SER A 423 2.93 -47.92 15.32
CA SER A 423 3.11 -48.25 13.90
C SER A 423 4.38 -49.10 13.78
N ASP A 424 4.24 -50.36 13.38
CA ASP A 424 5.37 -51.22 12.99
C ASP A 424 6.05 -50.75 11.68
N SER A 425 5.52 -49.70 11.05
CA SER A 425 6.07 -49.06 9.84
C SER A 425 6.97 -47.87 10.18
N ILE A 426 8.16 -47.83 9.57
CA ILE A 426 9.11 -46.69 9.63
C ILE A 426 8.41 -45.38 9.21
N TRP A 427 7.41 -45.47 8.33
CA TRP A 427 6.67 -44.31 7.81
C TRP A 427 5.74 -43.65 8.83
N GLY A 428 5.12 -44.41 9.74
CA GLY A 428 4.27 -43.83 10.79
C GLY A 428 5.07 -43.03 11.81
N TRP A 429 6.26 -43.52 12.17
CA TRP A 429 7.22 -42.75 12.97
C TRP A 429 7.64 -41.46 12.26
N PHE A 430 7.98 -41.53 10.97
CA PHE A 430 8.38 -40.36 10.20
C PHE A 430 7.26 -39.30 10.08
N LEU A 431 6.01 -39.74 9.88
CA LEU A 431 4.84 -38.84 9.86
C LEU A 431 4.63 -38.14 11.21
N SER A 432 4.69 -38.89 12.31
CA SER A 432 4.55 -38.32 13.66
C SER A 432 5.66 -37.30 13.99
N ALA A 433 6.88 -37.54 13.53
CA ALA A 433 8.00 -36.62 13.68
C ALA A 433 7.77 -35.31 12.90
N ILE A 434 7.31 -35.39 11.65
CA ILE A 434 6.98 -34.21 10.84
C ILE A 434 5.82 -33.43 11.47
N GLU A 435 4.77 -34.11 11.90
CA GLU A 435 3.61 -33.48 12.54
C GLU A 435 3.99 -32.75 13.83
N SER A 436 4.85 -33.37 14.65
CA SER A 436 5.37 -32.75 15.87
C SER A 436 6.12 -31.44 15.58
N VAL A 437 6.98 -31.44 14.55
CA VAL A 437 7.71 -30.24 14.10
C VAL A 437 6.74 -29.16 13.59
N LEU A 438 5.72 -29.55 12.82
CA LEU A 438 4.68 -28.62 12.37
C LEU A 438 3.88 -28.04 13.53
N GLY A 439 3.57 -28.84 14.56
CA GLY A 439 2.92 -28.39 15.80
C GLY A 439 3.71 -27.30 16.52
N VAL A 440 5.01 -27.54 16.73
CA VAL A 440 5.95 -26.58 17.34
C VAL A 440 5.99 -25.24 16.58
N ILE A 441 5.79 -25.25 15.26
CA ILE A 441 5.80 -24.03 14.45
C ILE A 441 4.42 -23.35 14.42
N THR A 442 3.35 -24.13 14.24
CA THR A 442 1.99 -23.60 14.03
C THR A 442 1.37 -23.02 15.30
N ILE A 443 1.62 -23.62 16.47
CA ILE A 443 1.06 -23.17 17.75
C ILE A 443 1.57 -21.79 18.15
N PRO A 444 2.89 -21.49 18.16
CA PRO A 444 3.39 -20.15 18.43
C PRO A 444 2.89 -19.12 17.40
N LEU A 445 2.78 -19.50 16.12
CA LEU A 445 2.23 -18.63 15.08
C LEU A 445 0.75 -18.30 15.33
N PHE A 446 -0.03 -19.27 15.81
CA PHE A 446 -1.41 -19.05 16.24
C PHE A 446 -1.47 -18.09 17.44
N VAL A 447 -0.66 -18.33 18.48
CA VAL A 447 -0.60 -17.46 19.67
C VAL A 447 -0.19 -16.04 19.28
N LEU A 448 0.77 -15.90 18.36
CA LEU A 448 1.20 -14.60 17.83
C LEU A 448 0.04 -13.89 17.11
N ALA A 449 -0.67 -14.60 16.22
CA ALA A 449 -1.80 -14.05 15.50
C ALA A 449 -2.97 -13.66 16.42
N LEU A 450 -3.23 -14.48 17.43
CA LEU A 450 -4.23 -14.20 18.46
C LEU A 450 -3.86 -12.94 19.26
N ARG A 451 -2.60 -12.81 19.68
CA ARG A 451 -2.09 -11.62 20.38
C ARG A 451 -2.26 -10.35 19.54
N ARG A 452 -1.95 -10.40 18.24
CA ARG A 452 -2.13 -9.26 17.33
C ARG A 452 -3.60 -8.93 17.11
N SER A 453 -4.45 -9.94 16.96
CA SER A 453 -5.91 -9.78 16.89
C SER A 453 -6.48 -9.06 18.11
N PHE A 454 -6.07 -9.44 19.33
CA PHE A 454 -6.54 -8.78 20.55
C PHE A 454 -6.08 -7.32 20.63
N LYS A 455 -4.86 -7.01 20.19
CA LYS A 455 -4.39 -5.62 20.12
C LYS A 455 -5.25 -4.77 19.19
N ARG A 456 -5.67 -5.32 18.04
CA ARG A 456 -6.58 -4.66 17.09
C ARG A 456 -7.94 -4.40 17.72
N TRP A 457 -8.56 -5.43 18.31
CA TRP A 457 -9.88 -5.28 18.93
C TRP A 457 -9.91 -4.24 20.06
N LYS A 458 -8.86 -4.16 20.88
CA LYS A 458 -8.74 -3.14 21.93
C LYS A 458 -8.60 -1.72 21.38
N ALA A 459 -8.08 -1.55 20.16
CA ALA A 459 -7.97 -0.23 19.53
C ALA A 459 -9.30 0.23 18.93
N ASP A 460 -10.18 -0.71 18.55
CA ASP A 460 -11.50 -0.44 17.98
C ASP A 460 -12.59 -0.21 19.05
N SER A 461 -12.36 -0.67 20.29
CA SER A 461 -13.24 -0.50 21.46
C SER A 461 -12.89 0.74 22.28
#